data_AF-A0A2N0QZ08-F1
#
_entry.id   AF-A0A2N0QZ08-F1
#
_cell.length_a   1.000
_cell.length_b   1.000
_cell.length_c   1.000
_cell.angle_alpha   90.00
_cell.angle_beta   90.00
_cell.angle_gamma   90.00
#
_symmetry.space_group_name_H-M   'P 1'
#
loop_
_entity.id
_entity.type
_entity.pdbx_description
1 polymer ?
#
loop_
_entity_poly.entity_id
_entity_poly.type
_entity_poly.pdbx_seq_one_letter_code
_entity_poly.pdbx_strand_id
1 'polypeptide(L)'
;MELVNTNDENSFDPTPRLKSSPIPIKFLSFNQADRKCFNCGEEYIEAALCRRQKYCKKCLSRYINDITDNDNTYLDVYIYTMDLECSNHEISRTIVPQNIQECCGNCVRILCFKQMAGLIGYYSNENTLYDIRNKVIESECYCKLCRKPLSLTYIVFDDLSLCSDCYLISSEWIESTLVKKRILILYLPWWHDNLSCNACYSKLTFTSDCQKYCANCCIFYVGCRYCLTTNIIFGPILESKCKKCKRISLIINSSEYSDIDDFLFNNVLHGDFELPDTVYIVKNIGENFNIRDILNTLFKTRKSKSQINWTPYSQFEDVKEMTKGGYGIIHKATWLSNNETVILKRFENSKNSSNYFLNELKSYRHCIDKSLYKRPEITEDTPECYANLMKSCWDHDPKKRPSIKVIRNTFGSWAFRGKNKAEFEQAEAKRKKLIELKKIGPEFAEKYHSEAIYTSRLLSDIISKCSSTNSFSTISYGNKQDSNYISEELELDIDTESLSSQNLSIKTQNSLKRNIEELNFETDDDNVEKRIKTR
;
A
#
# COMPACT_ATOMS: atom_id res chain seq x y z
N MET A 1 -6.64 4.18 43.83
CA MET A 1 -5.58 5.13 44.28
C MET A 1 -4.60 4.29 45.05
N GLU A 2 -3.34 4.14 44.66
CA GLU A 2 -2.43 5.14 44.10
C GLU A 2 -1.99 4.85 42.66
N LEU A 3 -1.98 5.93 41.88
CA LEU A 3 -1.26 6.06 40.62
C LEU A 3 0.23 6.14 40.94
N VAL A 4 1.01 5.13 40.55
CA VAL A 4 2.44 5.32 40.34
C VAL A 4 2.63 5.64 38.87
N ASN A 5 2.75 6.93 38.61
CA ASN A 5 3.27 7.49 37.38
C ASN A 5 4.75 7.06 37.26
N THR A 6 5.05 6.12 36.38
CA THR A 6 6.40 5.93 35.85
C THR A 6 6.32 5.99 34.33
N ASN A 7 6.67 7.17 33.80
CA ASN A 7 7.09 7.35 32.42
C ASN A 7 8.44 6.63 32.24
N ASP A 8 8.41 5.31 32.14
CA ASP A 8 9.43 4.57 31.40
C ASP A 8 8.78 4.12 30.10
N GLU A 9 9.42 4.47 28.97
CA GLU A 9 9.16 3.83 27.68
C GLU A 9 9.43 2.32 27.83
N ASN A 10 8.43 1.59 28.32
CA ASN A 10 8.52 0.18 28.63
C ASN A 10 9.12 -0.58 27.44
N SER A 11 10.28 -1.20 27.67
CA SER A 11 11.03 -1.94 26.67
C SER A 11 10.24 -3.15 26.19
N PHE A 12 9.43 -2.99 25.14
CA PHE A 12 8.73 -4.10 24.53
C PHE A 12 9.75 -5.14 24.02
N ASP A 13 9.72 -6.35 24.59
CA ASP A 13 10.47 -7.51 24.13
C ASP A 13 9.51 -8.51 23.48
N PRO A 14 9.62 -8.75 22.16
CA PRO A 14 8.79 -9.75 21.46
C PRO A 14 8.91 -11.18 22.02
N THR A 15 10.03 -11.54 22.64
CA THR A 15 10.27 -12.89 23.16
C THR A 15 10.92 -12.83 24.55
N PRO A 16 10.20 -12.38 25.59
CA PRO A 16 10.79 -12.00 26.88
C PRO A 16 11.41 -13.17 27.66
N ARG A 17 11.08 -14.41 27.30
CA ARG A 17 11.61 -15.63 27.90
C ARG A 17 12.82 -16.22 27.18
N LEU A 18 13.21 -15.64 26.04
CA LEU A 18 14.43 -15.98 25.31
C LEU A 18 15.45 -14.85 25.49
N LYS A 19 16.74 -15.14 25.40
CA LYS A 19 17.77 -14.09 25.28
C LYS A 19 18.09 -13.81 23.80
N SER A 20 18.67 -12.65 23.52
CA SER A 20 19.33 -12.43 22.23
C SER A 20 20.61 -13.26 22.19
N SER A 21 20.84 -13.96 21.08
CA SER A 21 22.10 -14.67 20.87
C SER A 21 23.29 -13.71 20.92
N PRO A 22 24.44 -14.11 21.48
CA PRO A 22 25.66 -13.31 21.46
C PRO A 22 26.26 -13.18 20.04
N ILE A 23 26.00 -14.15 19.17
CA ILE A 23 26.50 -14.21 17.78
C ILE A 23 25.34 -14.33 16.78
N PRO A 24 25.50 -13.92 15.51
CA PRO A 24 24.42 -14.03 14.53
C PRO A 24 24.05 -15.49 14.23
N ILE A 25 22.76 -15.79 14.18
CA ILE A 25 22.22 -17.10 13.79
C ILE A 25 22.22 -17.21 12.25
N LYS A 26 23.31 -17.79 11.73
CA LYS A 26 23.57 -17.90 10.26
C LYS A 26 23.21 -19.26 9.66
N PHE A 27 22.66 -20.18 10.44
CA PHE A 27 22.28 -21.51 9.96
C PHE A 27 20.84 -21.59 9.42
N LEU A 28 20.06 -20.51 9.47
CA LEU A 28 18.69 -20.45 8.93
C LEU A 28 18.64 -19.56 7.67
N SER A 29 17.86 -19.91 6.66
CA SER A 29 17.60 -18.98 5.54
C SER A 29 16.43 -18.03 5.87
N PHE A 30 16.43 -16.83 5.29
CA PHE A 30 15.26 -15.94 5.25
C PHE A 30 14.37 -16.16 4.02
N ASN A 31 14.78 -17.09 3.15
CA ASN A 31 14.05 -17.57 1.98
C ASN A 31 13.89 -19.09 2.05
N GLN A 32 12.68 -19.54 2.32
CA GLN A 32 12.34 -20.97 2.39
C GLN A 32 12.68 -21.77 1.10
N ALA A 33 12.77 -21.08 -0.05
CA ALA A 33 13.11 -21.68 -1.34
C ALA A 33 14.62 -21.95 -1.52
N ASP A 34 15.49 -21.39 -0.67
CA ASP A 34 16.92 -21.60 -0.78
C ASP A 34 17.27 -23.09 -0.60
N ARG A 35 18.19 -23.54 -1.46
CA ARG A 35 18.75 -24.90 -1.40
C ARG A 35 20.14 -24.93 -0.77
N LYS A 36 20.93 -23.88 -0.98
CA LYS A 36 22.29 -23.75 -0.45
C LYS A 36 22.35 -22.68 0.63
N CYS A 37 23.15 -22.95 1.65
CA CYS A 37 23.40 -22.04 2.76
C CYS A 37 24.15 -20.81 2.29
N PHE A 38 23.57 -19.63 2.52
CA PHE A 38 24.20 -18.36 2.15
C PHE A 38 25.56 -18.14 2.84
N ASN A 39 25.79 -18.76 4.01
CA ASN A 39 27.00 -18.57 4.80
C ASN A 39 28.14 -19.53 4.45
N CYS A 40 27.85 -20.78 4.08
CA CYS A 40 28.90 -21.79 3.82
C CYS A 40 28.77 -22.54 2.49
N GLY A 41 27.70 -22.32 1.71
CA GLY A 41 27.47 -22.96 0.41
C GLY A 41 26.93 -24.40 0.47
N GLU A 42 26.97 -25.06 1.62
CA GLU A 42 26.42 -26.42 1.82
C GLU A 42 24.91 -26.46 1.64
N GLU A 43 24.35 -27.63 1.35
CA GLU A 43 22.90 -27.78 1.25
C GLU A 43 22.20 -27.60 2.60
N TYR A 44 21.07 -26.92 2.56
CA TYR A 44 20.14 -26.87 3.68
C TYR A 44 19.46 -28.23 3.86
N ILE A 45 19.37 -28.70 5.10
CA ILE A 45 18.60 -29.90 5.46
C ILE A 45 17.27 -29.52 6.09
N GLU A 46 16.24 -30.33 5.85
CA GLU A 46 14.91 -30.11 6.40
C GLU A 46 14.83 -30.58 7.86
N ALA A 47 14.06 -29.86 8.68
CA ALA A 47 13.74 -30.27 10.04
C ALA A 47 12.89 -31.54 10.02
N ALA A 48 13.13 -32.46 10.95
CA ALA A 48 12.62 -33.83 10.82
C ALA A 48 11.09 -33.93 10.94
N LEU A 49 10.44 -33.07 11.73
CA LEU A 49 8.98 -33.09 11.92
C LEU A 49 8.26 -31.96 11.18
N CYS A 50 8.89 -30.78 11.11
CA CYS A 50 8.29 -29.59 10.51
C CYS A 50 8.71 -29.43 9.06
N ARG A 51 7.84 -29.87 8.14
CA ARG A 51 8.05 -29.65 6.70
C ARG A 51 8.17 -28.16 6.45
N ARG A 52 9.05 -27.78 5.51
CA ARG A 52 9.42 -26.41 5.11
C ARG A 52 10.49 -25.73 5.97
N GLN A 53 10.70 -26.15 7.21
CA GLN A 53 11.77 -25.59 8.02
C GLN A 53 13.11 -26.18 7.59
N LYS A 54 14.08 -25.33 7.33
CA LYS A 54 15.40 -25.71 6.82
C LYS A 54 16.51 -25.08 7.64
N TYR A 55 17.58 -25.84 7.86
CA TYR A 55 18.77 -25.35 8.55
C TYR A 55 20.04 -25.97 7.98
N CYS A 56 21.15 -25.25 8.10
CA CYS A 56 22.45 -25.73 7.65
C CYS A 56 23.16 -26.43 8.81
N LYS A 57 23.36 -27.76 8.70
CA LYS A 57 23.98 -28.58 9.75
C LYS A 57 25.37 -28.08 10.14
N LYS A 58 26.21 -27.75 9.16
CA LYS A 58 27.59 -27.26 9.37
C LYS A 58 27.60 -25.92 10.12
N CYS A 59 26.74 -24.98 9.73
CA CYS A 59 26.64 -23.69 10.41
C CYS A 59 26.01 -23.81 11.79
N LEU A 60 25.07 -24.74 12.00
CA LEU A 60 24.50 -25.04 13.31
C LEU A 60 25.57 -25.59 14.25
N SER A 61 26.36 -26.58 13.80
CA SER A 61 27.45 -27.14 14.60
C SER A 61 28.48 -26.08 14.99
N ARG A 62 28.87 -25.20 14.07
CA ARG A 62 29.75 -24.07 14.39
C ARG A 62 29.12 -23.14 15.42
N TYR A 63 27.85 -22.77 15.22
CA TYR A 63 27.13 -21.92 16.17
C TYR A 63 27.10 -22.51 17.58
N ILE A 64 26.86 -23.82 17.73
CA ILE A 64 26.84 -24.50 19.03
C ILE A 64 28.22 -24.48 19.69
N ASN A 65 29.29 -24.64 18.92
CA ASN A 65 30.65 -24.63 19.45
C ASN A 65 31.12 -23.21 19.83
N ASP A 66 30.59 -22.19 19.16
CA ASP A 66 30.99 -20.79 19.35
C ASP A 66 30.23 -20.09 20.49
N ILE A 67 29.09 -20.63 20.95
CA ILE A 67 28.37 -20.11 22.12
C ILE A 67 29.00 -20.66 23.41
N THR A 68 29.42 -19.76 24.30
CA THR A 68 30.14 -20.11 25.54
C THR A 68 29.29 -20.00 26.80
N ASP A 69 28.04 -19.55 26.66
CA ASP A 69 27.13 -19.26 27.76
C ASP A 69 25.99 -20.29 27.76
N ASN A 70 26.11 -21.25 28.69
CA ASN A 70 25.24 -22.42 28.77
C ASN A 70 23.93 -22.15 29.53
N ASP A 71 23.84 -21.03 30.25
CA ASP A 71 22.71 -20.74 31.14
C ASP A 71 21.55 -20.03 30.42
N ASN A 72 21.79 -19.50 29.22
CA ASN A 72 20.83 -18.68 28.49
C ASN A 72 20.18 -19.41 27.31
N THR A 73 18.85 -19.45 27.27
CA THR A 73 18.10 -20.01 26.13
C THR A 73 17.94 -18.96 25.02
N TYR A 74 18.54 -19.21 23.85
CA TYR A 74 18.43 -18.33 22.68
C TYR A 74 17.39 -18.79 21.66
N LEU A 75 17.11 -20.10 21.65
CA LEU A 75 16.32 -20.78 20.63
C LEU A 75 15.26 -21.66 21.29
N ASP A 76 14.03 -21.57 20.82
CA ASP A 76 12.96 -22.48 21.21
C ASP A 76 12.80 -23.56 20.14
N VAL A 77 13.40 -24.72 20.40
CA VAL A 77 13.49 -25.84 19.46
C VAL A 77 13.16 -27.17 20.12
N TYR A 78 12.72 -28.10 19.28
CA TYR A 78 12.69 -29.53 19.55
C TYR A 78 13.86 -30.19 18.84
N ILE A 79 14.65 -30.98 19.57
CA ILE A 79 15.84 -31.65 19.03
C ILE A 79 15.78 -33.15 19.27
N TYR A 80 16.44 -33.89 18.38
CA TYR A 80 16.64 -35.32 18.48
C TYR A 80 18.12 -35.61 18.35
N THR A 81 18.66 -36.36 19.30
CA THR A 81 20.05 -36.82 19.28
C THR A 81 20.08 -38.23 18.69
N MET A 82 20.81 -38.41 17.59
CA MET A 82 21.04 -39.74 17.04
C MET A 82 22.11 -40.46 17.87
N ASP A 83 21.84 -41.72 18.22
CA ASP A 83 22.81 -42.64 18.83
C ASP A 83 23.95 -42.92 17.84
N LEU A 84 24.95 -42.06 17.80
CA LEU A 84 26.22 -42.33 17.14
C LEU A 84 27.32 -41.98 18.12
N GLU A 85 27.74 -42.99 18.90
CA GLU A 85 29.04 -43.13 19.57
C GLU A 85 29.71 -41.81 20.02
N CYS A 86 28.95 -40.89 20.62
CA CYS A 86 29.54 -39.70 21.22
C CYS A 86 30.03 -40.11 22.60
N SER A 87 31.30 -40.45 22.70
CA SER A 87 31.97 -40.90 23.93
C SER A 87 31.97 -39.88 25.08
N ASN A 88 31.42 -38.69 24.87
CA ASN A 88 31.53 -37.57 25.81
C ASN A 88 30.28 -37.30 26.65
N HIS A 89 29.10 -37.87 26.34
CA HIS A 89 27.87 -37.61 27.12
C HIS A 89 26.89 -38.79 27.14
N GLU A 90 26.53 -39.30 28.32
CA GLU A 90 25.35 -40.15 28.51
C GLU A 90 24.08 -39.28 28.39
N ILE A 91 23.44 -39.27 27.22
CA ILE A 91 22.14 -38.60 27.04
C ILE A 91 21.05 -39.66 27.19
N SER A 92 20.16 -39.47 28.18
CA SER A 92 19.06 -40.37 28.49
C SER A 92 18.08 -40.55 27.32
N ARG A 93 17.79 -41.81 26.97
CA ARG A 93 16.95 -42.25 25.83
C ARG A 93 15.47 -41.88 25.95
N THR A 94 15.02 -41.37 27.09
CA THR A 94 13.58 -41.20 27.41
C THR A 94 13.06 -39.77 27.29
N ILE A 95 13.93 -38.75 27.25
CA ILE A 95 13.55 -37.33 27.23
C ILE A 95 14.04 -36.72 25.92
N VAL A 96 13.14 -36.16 25.12
CA VAL A 96 13.51 -35.35 23.94
C VAL A 96 14.31 -34.16 24.46
N PRO A 97 15.63 -34.04 24.21
CA PRO A 97 16.38 -32.88 24.66
C PRO A 97 15.78 -31.63 23.99
N GLN A 98 15.89 -30.49 24.67
CA GLN A 98 15.14 -29.29 24.28
C GLN A 98 16.01 -28.03 24.26
N ASN A 99 17.29 -28.18 24.63
CA ASN A 99 18.29 -27.15 24.61
C ASN A 99 19.45 -27.59 23.70
N ILE A 100 19.78 -26.77 22.71
CA ILE A 100 20.86 -27.08 21.76
C ILE A 100 22.24 -27.09 22.47
N GLN A 101 22.40 -26.32 23.55
CA GLN A 101 23.63 -26.22 24.33
C GLN A 101 23.99 -27.51 25.08
N GLU A 102 23.00 -28.40 25.31
CA GLU A 102 23.20 -29.68 25.99
C GLU A 102 23.70 -30.79 25.05
N CYS A 103 23.90 -30.49 23.76
CA CYS A 103 24.16 -31.50 22.74
C CYS A 103 25.43 -31.23 21.94
N CYS A 104 26.12 -32.30 21.54
CA CYS A 104 27.24 -32.21 20.60
C CYS A 104 26.74 -31.76 19.22
N GLY A 105 27.35 -30.71 18.65
CA GLY A 105 26.91 -30.12 17.36
C GLY A 105 26.87 -31.10 16.17
N ASN A 106 27.58 -32.23 16.23
CA ASN A 106 27.56 -33.27 15.20
C ASN A 106 26.39 -34.26 15.35
N CYS A 107 25.87 -34.41 16.58
CA CYS A 107 24.85 -35.39 16.96
C CYS A 107 23.42 -34.80 16.97
N VAL A 108 23.28 -33.47 16.86
CA VAL A 108 22.00 -32.78 16.86
C VAL A 108 21.30 -32.89 15.51
N ARG A 109 20.05 -33.37 15.53
CA ARG A 109 19.08 -33.19 14.46
C ARG A 109 17.93 -32.33 14.97
N ILE A 110 17.63 -31.23 14.28
CA ILE A 110 16.49 -30.39 14.64
C ILE A 110 15.19 -31.06 14.18
N LEU A 111 14.25 -31.23 15.11
CA LEU A 111 12.90 -31.70 14.83
C LEU A 111 12.02 -30.55 14.35
N CYS A 112 12.03 -29.42 15.07
CA CYS A 112 11.29 -28.22 14.72
C CYS A 112 11.80 -26.97 15.47
N PHE A 113 11.63 -25.80 14.86
CA PHE A 113 11.80 -24.47 15.46
C PHE A 113 10.42 -23.85 15.75
N LYS A 114 10.17 -23.42 17.00
CA LYS A 114 8.96 -22.67 17.35
C LYS A 114 8.98 -21.23 16.81
N GLN A 115 10.17 -20.64 16.70
CA GLN A 115 10.38 -19.30 16.15
C GLN A 115 10.28 -19.25 14.62
N MET A 116 9.71 -20.27 13.96
CA MET A 116 9.50 -20.33 12.51
C MET A 116 8.13 -20.94 12.21
N ALA A 117 7.51 -20.52 11.11
CA ALA A 117 6.30 -21.19 10.61
C ALA A 117 6.66 -22.61 10.13
N GLY A 118 5.80 -23.60 10.39
CA GLY A 118 6.04 -24.97 9.96
C GLY A 118 4.85 -25.86 10.29
N LEU A 119 4.57 -26.81 9.40
CA LEU A 119 3.52 -27.81 9.56
C LEU A 119 4.15 -29.14 9.98
N ILE A 120 3.61 -29.76 11.03
CA ILE A 120 4.03 -31.10 11.45
C ILE A 120 3.51 -32.13 10.43
N GLY A 121 4.41 -32.74 9.66
CA GLY A 121 4.04 -33.66 8.58
C GLY A 121 3.47 -35.00 9.06
N TYR A 122 2.38 -35.49 8.44
CA TYR A 122 1.74 -36.79 8.76
C TYR A 122 2.40 -38.03 8.14
N TYR A 123 3.34 -37.86 7.22
CA TYR A 123 3.83 -38.95 6.39
C TYR A 123 5.31 -39.20 6.64
N SER A 124 5.61 -39.91 7.72
CA SER A 124 6.86 -40.66 7.86
C SER A 124 6.49 -42.13 8.07
N ASN A 125 6.83 -42.99 7.10
CA ASN A 125 6.67 -44.44 7.19
C ASN A 125 7.69 -45.09 8.17
N GLU A 126 8.40 -44.28 8.96
CA GLU A 126 9.35 -44.71 9.98
C GLU A 126 8.68 -44.66 11.35
N ASN A 127 8.46 -45.82 11.98
CA ASN A 127 7.81 -45.96 13.28
C ASN A 127 8.45 -45.06 14.37
N THR A 128 9.77 -44.86 14.31
CA THR A 128 10.50 -44.04 15.29
C THR A 128 10.13 -42.54 15.24
N LEU A 129 9.90 -41.97 14.05
CA LEU A 129 9.53 -40.56 13.93
C LEU A 129 8.07 -40.32 14.35
N TYR A 130 7.21 -41.31 14.19
CA TYR A 130 5.83 -41.26 14.67
C TYR A 130 5.76 -41.18 16.21
N ASP A 131 6.54 -42.01 16.90
CA ASP A 131 6.62 -41.98 18.36
C ASP A 131 7.20 -40.66 18.89
N ILE A 132 8.26 -40.15 18.24
CA ILE A 132 8.84 -38.84 18.58
C ILE A 132 7.81 -37.72 18.35
N ARG A 133 7.02 -37.77 17.28
CA ARG A 133 5.95 -36.80 17.01
C ARG A 133 4.92 -36.80 18.14
N ASN A 134 4.43 -37.96 18.55
CA ASN A 134 3.45 -38.05 19.62
C ASN A 134 3.99 -37.48 20.94
N LYS A 135 5.26 -37.75 21.27
CA LYS A 135 5.93 -37.13 22.43
C LYS A 135 6.01 -35.61 22.32
N VAL A 136 6.30 -35.06 21.14
CA VAL A 136 6.31 -33.60 20.91
C VAL A 136 4.90 -33.04 21.11
N ILE A 137 3.87 -33.68 20.55
CA ILE A 137 2.46 -33.25 20.70
C ILE A 137 2.01 -33.33 22.16
N GLU A 138 2.33 -34.39 22.89
CA GLU A 138 2.00 -34.51 24.32
C GLU A 138 2.69 -33.43 25.15
N SER A 139 3.92 -33.05 24.78
CA SER A 139 4.67 -31.98 25.46
C SER A 139 4.08 -30.58 25.23
N GLU A 140 3.22 -30.41 24.22
CA GLU A 140 2.54 -29.14 23.88
C GLU A 140 1.32 -28.84 24.78
N CYS A 141 1.02 -29.67 25.78
CA CYS A 141 -0.03 -29.33 26.75
C CYS A 141 0.31 -28.08 27.59
N TYR A 142 1.60 -27.75 27.71
CA TYR A 142 2.08 -26.60 28.48
C TYR A 142 3.13 -25.83 27.69
N CYS A 143 3.13 -24.51 27.83
CA CYS A 143 4.20 -23.69 27.27
C CYS A 143 5.53 -24.04 27.95
N LYS A 144 6.52 -24.44 27.16
CA LYS A 144 7.88 -24.73 27.65
C LYS A 144 8.54 -23.56 28.38
N LEU A 145 8.28 -22.33 27.92
CA LEU A 145 8.95 -21.12 28.40
C LEU A 145 8.34 -20.55 29.69
N CYS A 146 7.02 -20.63 29.88
CA CYS A 146 6.34 -20.09 31.07
C CYS A 146 5.53 -21.12 31.88
N ARG A 147 5.45 -22.37 31.44
CA ARG A 147 4.71 -23.49 32.07
C ARG A 147 3.19 -23.30 32.17
N LYS A 148 2.62 -22.26 31.55
CA LYS A 148 1.16 -22.09 31.47
C LYS A 148 0.53 -23.15 30.55
N PRO A 149 -0.69 -23.62 30.84
CA PRO A 149 -1.39 -24.57 29.99
C PRO A 149 -1.69 -23.93 28.62
N LEU A 150 -1.50 -24.70 27.55
CA LEU A 150 -1.96 -24.32 26.21
C LEU A 150 -3.36 -24.90 26.03
N SER A 151 -4.36 -24.06 25.76
CA SER A 151 -5.74 -24.52 25.48
C SER A 151 -5.73 -25.29 24.15
N LEU A 152 -5.61 -26.61 24.23
CA LEU A 152 -5.67 -27.52 23.08
C LEU A 152 -7.12 -27.62 22.59
N THR A 153 -7.57 -26.67 21.80
CA THR A 153 -8.84 -26.79 21.05
C THR A 153 -8.58 -27.50 19.73
N TYR A 154 -8.26 -28.80 19.79
CA TYR A 154 -7.93 -29.64 18.63
C TYR A 154 -6.71 -29.12 17.82
N ILE A 155 -5.82 -30.01 17.42
CA ILE A 155 -4.81 -29.70 16.39
C ILE A 155 -5.57 -29.54 15.07
N VAL A 156 -6.18 -28.39 14.85
CA VAL A 156 -6.79 -28.05 13.56
C VAL A 156 -5.63 -27.57 12.68
N PHE A 157 -5.10 -28.47 11.84
CA PHE A 157 -4.09 -28.26 10.79
C PHE A 157 -2.59 -28.28 11.13
N ASP A 158 -2.13 -29.01 12.15
CA ASP A 158 -0.69 -29.37 12.35
C ASP A 158 0.32 -28.21 12.57
N ASP A 159 -0.12 -27.00 12.88
CA ASP A 159 0.81 -25.92 13.26
C ASP A 159 1.17 -25.99 14.76
N LEU A 160 2.40 -25.62 15.08
CA LEU A 160 2.82 -25.44 16.48
C LEU A 160 2.18 -24.18 17.09
N SER A 161 1.56 -24.35 18.26
CA SER A 161 0.99 -23.26 19.03
C SER A 161 2.09 -22.45 19.76
N LEU A 162 1.93 -21.13 19.72
CA LEU A 162 2.72 -20.17 20.47
C LEU A 162 1.90 -19.62 21.65
N CYS A 163 2.55 -19.51 22.80
CA CYS A 163 1.98 -18.89 24.00
C CYS A 163 2.09 -17.37 23.90
N SER A 164 0.98 -16.65 24.06
CA SER A 164 0.98 -15.19 23.93
C SER A 164 1.79 -14.48 25.01
N ASP A 165 2.00 -15.07 26.19
CA ASP A 165 2.89 -14.51 27.22
C ASP A 165 4.38 -14.62 26.88
N CYS A 166 4.74 -15.54 25.97
CA CYS A 166 6.14 -15.80 25.60
C CYS A 166 6.50 -15.27 24.21
N TYR A 167 5.49 -15.08 23.36
CA TYR A 167 5.60 -14.60 21.99
C TYR A 167 4.65 -13.40 21.83
N LEU A 168 5.19 -12.21 22.04
CA LEU A 168 4.46 -10.96 22.02
C LEU A 168 4.53 -10.33 20.63
N ILE A 169 3.37 -10.06 20.05
CA ILE A 169 3.23 -9.25 18.84
C ILE A 169 2.91 -7.82 19.27
N SER A 170 3.55 -6.83 18.66
CA SER A 170 3.14 -5.44 18.82
C SER A 170 3.19 -4.70 17.50
N SER A 171 2.62 -3.51 17.51
CA SER A 171 2.66 -2.60 16.38
C SER A 171 2.90 -1.19 16.85
N GLU A 172 3.57 -0.38 16.02
CA GLU A 172 3.88 1.01 16.32
C GLU A 172 3.71 1.87 15.06
N TRP A 173 3.29 3.12 15.29
CA TRP A 173 3.28 4.14 14.26
C TRP A 173 4.54 4.97 14.38
N ILE A 174 5.33 5.00 13.32
CA ILE A 174 6.49 5.89 13.24
C ILE A 174 6.32 6.86 12.08
N GLU A 175 6.91 8.03 12.20
CA GLU A 175 7.03 8.95 11.08
C GLU A 175 8.19 8.48 10.19
N SER A 176 7.90 8.18 8.93
CA SER A 176 8.94 7.82 7.96
C SER A 176 9.82 9.03 7.68
N THR A 177 11.12 8.87 7.87
CA THR A 177 12.12 9.89 7.54
C THR A 177 12.21 10.18 6.03
N LEU A 178 11.74 9.26 5.18
CA LEU A 178 11.76 9.39 3.73
C LEU A 178 10.58 10.19 3.21
N VAL A 179 9.35 9.82 3.63
CA VAL A 179 8.12 10.38 3.07
C VAL A 179 7.38 11.32 4.02
N LYS A 180 7.90 11.55 5.24
CA LYS A 180 7.28 12.37 6.30
C LYS A 180 5.81 12.02 6.56
N LYS A 181 5.50 10.72 6.47
CA LYS A 181 4.18 10.14 6.72
C LYS A 181 4.25 9.12 7.83
N ARG A 182 3.16 9.00 8.58
CA ARG A 182 3.01 7.91 9.55
C ARG A 182 2.87 6.58 8.83
N ILE A 183 3.71 5.64 9.22
CA ILE A 183 3.71 4.26 8.71
C ILE A 183 3.57 3.28 9.87
N LEU A 184 3.02 2.12 9.58
CA LEU A 184 2.88 1.05 10.54
C LEU A 184 4.11 0.15 10.50
N ILE A 185 4.64 -0.20 11.66
CA ILE A 185 5.56 -1.31 11.83
C ILE A 185 4.87 -2.37 12.71
N LEU A 186 4.88 -3.61 12.23
CA LEU A 186 4.46 -4.78 12.99
C LEU A 186 5.70 -5.55 13.43
N TYR A 187 5.82 -5.78 14.72
CA TYR A 187 6.92 -6.51 15.34
C TYR A 187 6.49 -7.96 15.60
N LEU A 188 7.04 -8.90 14.84
CA LEU A 188 6.76 -10.32 14.95
C LEU A 188 7.83 -11.04 15.78
N PRO A 189 7.43 -11.89 16.75
CA PRO A 189 8.34 -12.62 17.61
C PRO A 189 8.92 -13.90 16.96
N TRP A 190 8.83 -14.03 15.63
CA TRP A 190 9.35 -15.17 14.87
C TRP A 190 10.08 -14.74 13.58
N TRP A 191 10.85 -15.68 13.04
CA TRP A 191 11.60 -15.56 11.80
C TRP A 191 10.69 -15.88 10.61
N HIS A 192 10.42 -14.87 9.79
CA HIS A 192 9.45 -14.96 8.71
C HIS A 192 10.15 -15.22 7.36
N ASP A 193 10.31 -16.48 6.99
CA ASP A 193 11.10 -16.95 5.84
C ASP A 193 10.30 -17.18 4.55
N ASN A 194 9.00 -16.84 4.53
CA ASN A 194 8.13 -17.00 3.36
C ASN A 194 8.70 -16.38 2.06
N LEU A 195 8.45 -17.04 0.93
CA LEU A 195 8.88 -16.60 -0.40
C LEU A 195 7.92 -15.60 -1.08
N SER A 196 6.68 -15.51 -0.60
CA SER A 196 5.60 -14.70 -1.17
C SER A 196 5.08 -13.68 -0.15
N CYS A 197 4.62 -12.54 -0.66
CA CYS A 197 3.97 -11.51 0.14
C CYS A 197 2.66 -12.01 0.75
N ASN A 198 2.45 -11.77 2.05
CA ASN A 198 1.20 -12.14 2.72
C ASN A 198 -0.02 -11.35 2.23
N ALA A 199 0.16 -10.18 1.61
CA ALA A 199 -0.92 -9.31 1.17
C ALA A 199 -1.41 -9.62 -0.25
N CYS A 200 -0.49 -9.72 -1.22
CA CYS A 200 -0.83 -9.90 -2.64
C CYS A 200 -0.34 -11.22 -3.24
N TYR A 201 0.31 -12.08 -2.46
CA TYR A 201 0.87 -13.37 -2.89
C TYR A 201 1.96 -13.30 -3.97
N SER A 202 2.40 -12.11 -4.38
CA SER A 202 3.52 -11.94 -5.30
C SER A 202 4.82 -12.43 -4.68
N LYS A 203 5.77 -12.85 -5.54
CA LYS A 203 7.12 -13.24 -5.12
C LYS A 203 7.84 -12.04 -4.51
N LEU A 204 8.49 -12.25 -3.37
CA LEU A 204 9.28 -11.20 -2.69
C LEU A 204 10.66 -11.04 -3.34
N THR A 205 11.15 -9.80 -3.37
CA THR A 205 12.51 -9.47 -3.78
C THR A 205 13.41 -9.43 -2.55
N PHE A 206 14.52 -10.18 -2.57
CA PHE A 206 15.46 -10.27 -1.45
C PHE A 206 16.62 -9.30 -1.67
N THR A 207 16.92 -8.47 -0.68
CA THR A 207 18.02 -7.50 -0.73
C THR A 207 19.22 -7.95 0.09
N SER A 208 19.01 -8.83 1.07
CA SER A 208 20.07 -9.46 1.85
C SER A 208 19.61 -10.81 2.41
N ASP A 209 20.48 -11.48 3.18
CA ASP A 209 20.14 -12.71 3.87
C ASP A 209 19.09 -12.51 4.98
N CYS A 210 18.72 -11.28 5.36
CA CYS A 210 17.70 -10.99 6.38
C CYS A 210 16.73 -9.88 5.98
N GLN A 211 16.71 -9.48 4.71
CA GLN A 211 15.84 -8.42 4.20
C GLN A 211 15.18 -8.81 2.88
N LYS A 212 13.89 -8.52 2.77
CA LYS A 212 13.10 -8.70 1.55
C LYS A 212 11.94 -7.72 1.50
N TYR A 213 11.40 -7.48 0.32
CA TYR A 213 10.28 -6.58 0.14
C TYR A 213 9.32 -7.03 -0.95
N CYS A 214 8.10 -6.50 -0.88
CA CYS A 214 7.08 -6.61 -1.91
C CYS A 214 6.93 -5.27 -2.60
N ALA A 215 7.34 -5.18 -3.87
CA ALA A 215 7.19 -3.96 -4.67
C ALA A 215 5.71 -3.57 -4.82
N ASN A 216 4.83 -4.54 -5.08
CA ASN A 216 3.40 -4.33 -5.32
C ASN A 216 2.69 -3.76 -4.09
N CYS A 217 3.04 -4.20 -2.88
CA CYS A 217 2.41 -3.75 -1.65
C CYS A 217 3.20 -2.67 -0.91
N CYS A 218 4.41 -2.34 -1.36
CA CYS A 218 5.35 -1.50 -0.62
C CYS A 218 5.56 -1.98 0.83
N ILE A 219 5.69 -3.30 1.02
CA ILE A 219 5.90 -3.92 2.33
C ILE A 219 7.33 -4.41 2.43
N PHE A 220 8.03 -4.04 3.50
CA PHE A 220 9.39 -4.50 3.79
C PHE A 220 9.39 -5.46 4.97
N TYR A 221 10.24 -6.48 4.91
CA TYR A 221 10.41 -7.49 5.94
C TYR A 221 11.88 -7.51 6.34
N VAL A 222 12.14 -7.21 7.62
CA VAL A 222 13.51 -7.10 8.16
C VAL A 222 13.66 -8.05 9.35
N GLY A 223 14.47 -9.09 9.18
CA GLY A 223 14.76 -10.09 10.19
C GLY A 223 15.94 -9.71 11.08
N CYS A 224 15.84 -9.97 12.39
CA CYS A 224 16.97 -9.86 13.31
C CYS A 224 17.67 -11.22 13.51
N ARG A 225 18.91 -11.34 13.01
CA ARG A 225 19.73 -12.56 13.11
C ARG A 225 20.14 -12.96 14.52
N TYR A 226 19.97 -12.11 15.52
CA TYR A 226 20.32 -12.40 16.91
C TYR A 226 19.11 -12.83 17.75
N CYS A 227 17.90 -12.46 17.32
CA CYS A 227 16.68 -12.68 18.08
C CYS A 227 15.67 -13.58 17.38
N LEU A 228 15.88 -13.85 16.08
CA LEU A 228 14.91 -14.52 15.21
C LEU A 228 13.52 -13.87 15.24
N THR A 229 13.49 -12.54 15.26
CA THR A 229 12.27 -11.72 15.15
C THR A 229 12.20 -11.06 13.78
N THR A 230 11.02 -10.68 13.31
CA THR A 230 10.84 -9.97 12.03
C THR A 230 10.05 -8.70 12.22
N ASN A 231 10.53 -7.59 11.67
CA ASN A 231 9.76 -6.36 11.55
C ASN A 231 9.11 -6.33 10.15
N ILE A 232 7.79 -6.21 10.08
CA ILE A 232 7.06 -5.94 8.85
C ILE A 232 6.70 -4.46 8.80
N ILE A 233 7.14 -3.77 7.77
CA ILE A 233 7.03 -2.32 7.64
C ILE A 233 6.13 -1.99 6.45
N PHE A 234 5.09 -1.20 6.69
CA PHE A 234 4.10 -0.80 5.68
C PHE A 234 4.45 0.57 5.11
N GLY A 235 5.48 0.61 4.27
CA GLY A 235 6.01 1.83 3.67
C GLY A 235 7.54 1.92 3.75
N PRO A 236 8.12 2.94 3.10
CA PRO A 236 9.57 3.10 3.04
C PRO A 236 10.13 3.66 4.36
N ILE A 237 11.26 3.11 4.82
CA ILE A 237 12.11 3.68 5.89
C ILE A 237 13.58 3.46 5.58
N LEU A 238 14.44 4.32 6.12
CA LEU A 238 15.90 4.17 6.01
C LEU A 238 16.45 3.06 6.91
N GLU A 239 15.88 2.91 8.09
CA GLU A 239 16.39 1.99 9.10
C GLU A 239 15.27 1.34 9.89
N SER A 240 15.48 0.09 10.29
CA SER A 240 14.62 -0.63 11.22
C SER A 240 15.40 -1.06 12.45
N LYS A 241 14.80 -0.92 13.63
CA LYS A 241 15.39 -1.31 14.90
C LYS A 241 14.72 -2.56 15.44
N CYS A 242 15.50 -3.58 15.79
CA CYS A 242 14.95 -4.74 16.49
C CYS A 242 14.44 -4.32 17.88
N LYS A 243 13.17 -4.57 18.21
CA LYS A 243 12.62 -4.20 19.53
C LYS A 243 13.30 -4.93 20.69
N LYS A 244 13.80 -6.14 20.48
CA LYS A 244 14.52 -6.93 21.48
C LYS A 244 15.95 -6.44 21.73
N CYS A 245 16.85 -6.69 20.79
CA CYS A 245 18.27 -6.40 20.97
C CYS A 245 18.68 -4.96 20.61
N LYS A 246 17.73 -4.11 20.19
CA LYS A 246 17.95 -2.70 19.82
C LYS A 246 18.94 -2.46 18.67
N ARG A 247 19.43 -3.51 18.01
CA ARG A 247 20.30 -3.40 16.82
C ARG A 247 19.55 -2.76 15.65
N ILE A 248 20.23 -1.86 14.97
CA ILE A 248 19.73 -1.14 13.79
C ILE A 248 20.09 -1.93 12.53
N SER A 249 19.16 -1.99 11.59
CA SER A 249 19.33 -2.55 10.24
C SER A 249 19.00 -1.48 9.22
N LEU A 250 19.99 -1.09 8.43
CA LEU A 250 19.79 -0.17 7.30
C LEU A 250 19.04 -0.90 6.18
N ILE A 251 17.95 -0.31 5.70
CA ILE A 251 17.18 -0.84 4.58
C ILE A 251 17.70 -0.14 3.32
N ILE A 252 18.78 -0.67 2.75
CA ILE A 252 19.42 -0.10 1.57
C ILE A 252 18.66 -0.61 0.34
N ASN A 253 17.76 0.22 -0.18
CA ASN A 253 17.42 0.24 -1.60
C ASN A 253 16.99 1.64 -2.09
N SER A 254 17.27 2.70 -1.31
CA SER A 254 16.83 4.07 -1.63
C SER A 254 17.45 4.65 -2.90
N SER A 255 18.56 4.10 -3.41
CA SER A 255 19.15 4.56 -4.68
C SER A 255 18.32 4.15 -5.90
N GLU A 256 17.66 2.98 -5.90
CA GLU A 256 16.70 2.59 -6.95
C GLU A 256 15.34 3.27 -6.79
N TYR A 257 15.05 3.80 -5.59
CA TYR A 257 13.81 4.52 -5.29
C TYR A 257 13.92 6.04 -5.41
N SER A 258 15.12 6.58 -5.65
CA SER A 258 15.29 8.04 -5.84
C SER A 258 14.52 8.57 -7.06
N ASP A 259 14.25 7.70 -8.05
CA ASP A 259 13.42 7.99 -9.23
C ASP A 259 12.00 7.39 -9.15
N ILE A 260 11.73 6.51 -8.16
CA ILE A 260 10.38 6.03 -7.87
C ILE A 260 9.73 7.05 -6.93
N ASP A 261 9.33 8.14 -7.57
CA ASP A 261 8.66 9.33 -7.04
C ASP A 261 7.77 9.08 -5.81
N ASP A 262 7.65 10.12 -4.99
CA ASP A 262 6.55 10.39 -4.03
C ASP A 262 5.18 9.91 -4.54
N PHE A 263 4.99 9.88 -5.86
CA PHE A 263 3.90 9.31 -6.62
C PHE A 263 3.51 7.84 -6.30
N LEU A 264 4.45 6.89 -6.31
CA LEU A 264 4.17 5.47 -6.04
C LEU A 264 3.83 5.29 -4.56
N PHE A 265 4.51 6.02 -3.68
CA PHE A 265 4.26 6.02 -2.25
C PHE A 265 2.92 6.66 -1.88
N ASN A 266 2.56 7.79 -2.50
CA ASN A 266 1.30 8.46 -2.25
C ASN A 266 0.10 7.61 -2.68
N ASN A 267 0.17 6.90 -3.81
CA ASN A 267 -0.97 6.13 -4.31
C ASN A 267 -1.10 4.71 -3.73
N VAL A 268 0.02 4.05 -3.40
CA VAL A 268 -0.01 2.74 -2.72
C VAL A 268 -0.43 2.88 -1.26
N LEU A 269 -0.09 4.01 -0.60
CA LEU A 269 -0.39 4.24 0.81
C LEU A 269 -1.73 4.96 1.08
N HIS A 270 -2.41 5.55 0.08
CA HIS A 270 -3.70 6.23 0.25
C HIS A 270 -4.94 5.38 -0.07
N GLY A 271 -4.79 4.08 -0.36
CA GLY A 271 -5.95 3.20 -0.28
C GLY A 271 -6.31 3.06 1.18
N ASP A 272 -7.34 3.77 1.64
CA ASP A 272 -7.92 3.72 3.00
C ASP A 272 -7.70 2.36 3.63
N PHE A 273 -6.60 2.26 4.36
CA PHE A 273 -6.31 1.10 5.16
C PHE A 273 -7.26 1.24 6.35
N GLU A 274 -8.17 0.30 6.53
CA GLU A 274 -8.89 0.17 7.80
C GLU A 274 -7.89 -0.35 8.86
N LEU A 275 -7.01 0.57 9.25
CA LEU A 275 -5.97 0.56 10.28
C LEU A 275 -6.45 0.13 11.67
N PRO A 276 -7.68 0.48 12.11
CA PRO A 276 -8.17 0.08 13.44
C PRO A 276 -8.13 -1.44 13.62
N ASP A 277 -8.37 -2.20 12.55
CA ASP A 277 -8.43 -3.65 12.60
C ASP A 277 -7.08 -4.28 12.94
N THR A 278 -5.95 -3.79 12.42
CA THR A 278 -4.64 -4.39 12.72
C THR A 278 -4.28 -4.21 14.20
N VAL A 279 -4.47 -3.01 14.74
CA VAL A 279 -4.22 -2.73 16.16
C VAL A 279 -5.20 -3.50 17.04
N TYR A 280 -6.46 -3.59 16.63
CA TYR A 280 -7.47 -4.38 17.32
C TYR A 280 -7.15 -5.87 17.32
N ILE A 281 -6.75 -6.45 16.17
CA ILE A 281 -6.34 -7.86 16.06
C ILE A 281 -5.17 -8.14 16.99
N VAL A 282 -4.13 -7.30 16.97
CA VAL A 282 -2.94 -7.46 17.84
C VAL A 282 -3.32 -7.38 19.33
N LYS A 283 -4.27 -6.51 19.70
CA LYS A 283 -4.75 -6.39 21.08
C LYS A 283 -5.62 -7.57 21.53
N ASN A 284 -6.29 -8.26 20.61
CA ASN A 284 -7.22 -9.35 20.90
C ASN A 284 -6.69 -10.72 20.48
N ILE A 285 -5.36 -10.89 20.43
CA ILE A 285 -4.76 -12.21 20.27
C ILE A 285 -5.12 -13.05 21.49
N GLY A 286 -5.67 -14.24 21.26
CA GLY A 286 -6.02 -15.16 22.33
C GLY A 286 -4.81 -15.61 23.16
N GLU A 287 -5.07 -16.38 24.21
CA GLU A 287 -4.02 -16.90 25.10
C GLU A 287 -2.94 -17.70 24.35
N ASN A 288 -3.34 -18.37 23.26
CA ASN A 288 -2.45 -19.09 22.36
C ASN A 288 -2.84 -18.86 20.91
N PHE A 289 -1.87 -18.94 20.01
CA PHE A 289 -2.10 -18.75 18.57
C PHE A 289 -1.09 -19.52 17.74
N ASN A 290 -1.42 -19.80 16.49
CA ASN A 290 -0.43 -20.27 15.51
C ASN A 290 -0.06 -19.13 14.55
N ILE A 291 1.16 -19.21 14.01
CA ILE A 291 1.73 -18.15 13.14
C ILE A 291 0.86 -17.94 11.90
N ARG A 292 0.35 -19.01 11.29
CA ARG A 292 -0.38 -18.96 10.03
C ARG A 292 -1.72 -18.24 10.19
N ASP A 293 -2.49 -18.53 11.24
CA ASP A 293 -3.79 -17.92 11.50
C ASP A 293 -3.66 -16.44 11.83
N ILE A 294 -2.63 -16.07 12.60
CA ILE A 294 -2.34 -14.66 12.87
C ILE A 294 -1.97 -13.94 11.58
N LEU A 295 -1.07 -14.48 10.75
CA LEU A 295 -0.72 -13.87 9.48
C LEU A 295 -1.94 -13.80 8.54
N ASN A 296 -2.75 -14.85 8.46
CA ASN A 296 -3.96 -14.85 7.66
C ASN A 296 -4.91 -13.74 8.14
N THR A 297 -5.11 -13.61 9.45
CA THR A 297 -6.01 -12.59 10.04
C THR A 297 -5.49 -11.17 9.81
N LEU A 298 -4.21 -10.92 10.06
CA LEU A 298 -3.56 -9.62 9.88
C LEU A 298 -3.56 -9.13 8.43
N PHE A 299 -3.54 -10.06 7.47
CA PHE A 299 -3.51 -9.75 6.04
C PHE A 299 -4.84 -10.03 5.32
N LYS A 300 -5.87 -10.55 6.01
CA LYS A 300 -7.19 -10.86 5.42
C LYS A 300 -7.88 -9.62 4.85
N THR A 301 -7.81 -8.51 5.57
CA THR A 301 -8.35 -7.20 5.17
C THR A 301 -7.51 -6.51 4.10
N ARG A 302 -6.34 -7.07 3.76
CA ARG A 302 -5.36 -6.49 2.82
C ARG A 302 -5.41 -7.09 1.43
N LYS A 303 -6.41 -7.91 1.11
CA LYS A 303 -6.67 -8.35 -0.26
C LYS A 303 -6.84 -7.11 -1.12
N SER A 304 -5.86 -6.89 -1.99
CA SER A 304 -5.66 -5.64 -2.69
C SER A 304 -6.89 -5.26 -3.52
N LYS A 305 -7.42 -4.05 -3.27
CA LYS A 305 -8.10 -3.26 -4.31
C LYS A 305 -7.18 -3.20 -5.53
N SER A 306 -7.74 -3.29 -6.74
CA SER A 306 -6.99 -3.31 -8.00
C SER A 306 -5.77 -2.37 -7.97
N GLN A 307 -4.57 -2.95 -7.96
CA GLN A 307 -3.34 -2.18 -7.84
C GLN A 307 -2.94 -1.65 -9.21
N ILE A 308 -2.48 -0.40 -9.25
CA ILE A 308 -1.80 0.15 -10.42
C ILE A 308 -0.45 -0.56 -10.52
N ASN A 309 -0.30 -1.41 -11.54
CA ASN A 309 0.95 -2.13 -11.77
C ASN A 309 1.97 -1.21 -12.42
N TRP A 310 3.17 -1.14 -11.85
CA TRP A 310 4.29 -0.46 -12.49
C TRP A 310 4.85 -1.35 -13.60
N THR A 311 5.04 -0.79 -14.79
CA THR A 311 5.62 -1.47 -15.94
C THR A 311 6.82 -0.67 -16.42
N PRO A 312 8.03 -1.27 -16.49
CA PRO A 312 9.21 -0.59 -17.00
C PRO A 312 8.98 -0.08 -18.43
N TYR A 313 9.48 1.11 -18.76
CA TYR A 313 9.33 1.67 -20.11
C TYR A 313 9.93 0.77 -21.20
N SER A 314 10.98 0.00 -20.87
CA SER A 314 11.60 -0.99 -21.76
C SER A 314 10.69 -2.16 -22.16
N GLN A 315 9.52 -2.30 -21.55
CA GLN A 315 8.50 -3.28 -21.95
C GLN A 315 7.62 -2.81 -23.11
N PHE A 316 7.83 -1.59 -23.63
CA PHE A 316 7.04 -1.04 -24.73
C PHE A 316 7.88 -0.86 -25.99
N GLU A 317 7.35 -1.32 -27.11
CA GLU A 317 7.93 -1.16 -28.45
C GLU A 317 6.98 -0.38 -29.37
N ASP A 318 7.46 0.00 -30.56
CA ASP A 318 6.70 0.74 -31.57
C ASP A 318 6.04 2.03 -31.05
N VAL A 319 6.69 2.72 -30.12
CA VAL A 319 6.16 3.95 -29.50
C VAL A 319 6.07 5.06 -30.53
N LYS A 320 4.84 5.44 -30.89
CA LYS A 320 4.53 6.48 -31.90
C LYS A 320 3.63 7.54 -31.30
N GLU A 321 4.04 8.81 -31.41
CA GLU A 321 3.18 9.93 -31.00
C GLU A 321 1.88 9.95 -31.82
N MET A 322 0.75 10.14 -31.14
CA MET A 322 -0.58 10.26 -31.74
C MET A 322 -1.07 11.70 -31.76
N THR A 323 -0.88 12.41 -30.64
CA THR A 323 -1.36 13.79 -30.48
C THR A 323 -0.70 14.43 -29.27
N LYS A 324 -0.68 15.77 -29.28
CA LYS A 324 -0.19 16.61 -28.19
C LYS A 324 -1.30 17.58 -27.78
N GLY A 325 -1.56 17.66 -26.47
CA GLY A 325 -2.48 18.62 -25.88
C GLY A 325 -1.81 19.45 -24.79
N GLY A 326 -2.58 20.36 -24.15
CA GLY A 326 -2.04 21.27 -23.13
C GLY A 326 -1.54 20.60 -21.85
N TYR A 327 -1.84 19.32 -21.63
CA TYR A 327 -1.49 18.58 -20.41
C TYR A 327 -0.56 17.37 -20.67
N GLY A 328 -0.12 17.16 -21.91
CA GLY A 328 0.77 16.05 -22.24
C GLY A 328 0.69 15.56 -23.67
N ILE A 329 1.50 14.56 -23.96
CA ILE A 329 1.67 13.91 -25.26
C ILE A 329 1.15 12.48 -25.14
N ILE A 330 0.32 12.08 -26.08
CA ILE A 330 -0.24 10.73 -26.17
C ILE A 330 0.53 9.95 -27.23
N HIS A 331 1.04 8.78 -26.85
CA HIS A 331 1.69 7.84 -27.75
C HIS A 331 0.89 6.54 -27.83
N LYS A 332 0.96 5.87 -28.97
CA LYS A 332 0.56 4.48 -29.16
C LYS A 332 1.81 3.61 -29.02
N ALA A 333 1.72 2.49 -28.33
CA ALA A 333 2.82 1.53 -28.21
C ALA A 333 2.30 0.09 -28.20
N THR A 334 3.20 -0.87 -28.41
CA THR A 334 2.94 -2.30 -28.22
C THR A 334 3.54 -2.74 -26.89
N TRP A 335 2.77 -3.37 -26.02
CA TRP A 335 3.25 -3.90 -24.75
C TRP A 335 3.73 -5.35 -24.92
N LEU A 336 5.00 -5.62 -24.62
CA LEU A 336 5.64 -6.90 -24.90
C LEU A 336 5.08 -8.09 -24.10
N SER A 337 4.59 -7.84 -22.89
CA SER A 337 4.12 -8.91 -22.00
C SER A 337 2.93 -9.69 -22.57
N ASN A 338 2.01 -8.99 -23.25
CA ASN A 338 0.77 -9.56 -23.76
C ASN A 338 0.53 -9.28 -25.26
N ASN A 339 1.49 -8.63 -25.93
CA ASN A 339 1.42 -8.21 -27.32
C ASN A 339 0.19 -7.33 -27.63
N GLU A 340 -0.23 -6.51 -26.66
CA GLU A 340 -1.38 -5.62 -26.81
C GLU A 340 -0.95 -4.21 -27.23
N THR A 341 -1.82 -3.54 -27.98
CA THR A 341 -1.68 -2.10 -28.23
C THR A 341 -2.13 -1.31 -27.02
N VAL A 342 -1.24 -0.46 -26.49
CA VAL A 342 -1.49 0.41 -25.33
C VAL A 342 -1.33 1.88 -25.70
N ILE A 343 -1.90 2.75 -24.85
CA ILE A 343 -1.74 4.20 -24.93
C ILE A 343 -0.81 4.66 -23.80
N LEU A 344 0.27 5.35 -24.16
CA LEU A 344 1.21 5.96 -23.22
C LEU A 344 1.00 7.47 -23.18
N LYS A 345 0.50 7.99 -22.05
CA LYS A 345 0.40 9.43 -21.81
C LYS A 345 1.64 9.92 -21.08
N ARG A 346 2.42 10.79 -21.74
CA ARG A 346 3.57 11.50 -21.16
C ARG A 346 3.13 12.89 -20.75
N PHE A 347 3.38 13.27 -19.50
CA PHE A 347 3.13 14.63 -19.02
C PHE A 347 4.35 15.51 -19.31
N GLU A 348 4.13 16.75 -19.77
CA GLU A 348 5.22 17.70 -19.99
C GLU A 348 5.66 18.31 -18.66
N ASN A 349 6.98 18.37 -18.43
CA ASN A 349 7.59 18.75 -17.17
C ASN A 349 7.22 20.19 -16.78
N SER A 350 6.42 20.34 -15.72
CA SER A 350 6.43 21.52 -14.87
C SER A 350 6.46 21.06 -13.42
N LYS A 351 7.09 21.80 -12.52
CA LYS A 351 7.14 21.47 -11.08
C LYS A 351 5.75 21.30 -10.41
N ASN A 352 4.65 21.61 -11.13
CA ASN A 352 3.26 21.43 -10.74
C ASN A 352 2.54 20.25 -11.44
N SER A 353 3.19 19.53 -12.37
CA SER A 353 2.59 18.42 -13.14
C SER A 353 2.26 17.20 -12.28
N SER A 354 2.96 17.02 -11.15
CA SER A 354 2.75 15.91 -10.22
C SER A 354 1.34 15.90 -9.64
N ASN A 355 0.80 17.05 -9.20
CA ASN A 355 -0.53 17.11 -8.59
C ASN A 355 -1.67 16.84 -9.59
N TYR A 356 -1.58 17.36 -10.81
CA TYR A 356 -2.58 17.08 -11.86
C TYR A 356 -2.57 15.62 -12.28
N PHE A 357 -1.38 15.06 -12.51
CA PHE A 357 -1.19 13.63 -12.79
C PHE A 357 -1.73 12.75 -11.65
N LEU A 358 -1.42 13.11 -10.41
CA LEU A 358 -1.91 12.42 -9.21
C LEU A 358 -3.44 12.46 -9.11
N ASN A 359 -4.06 13.62 -9.38
CA ASN A 359 -5.51 13.74 -9.33
C ASN A 359 -6.20 12.94 -10.44
N GLU A 360 -5.64 12.93 -11.64
CA GLU A 360 -6.14 12.13 -12.76
C GLU A 360 -6.06 10.63 -12.42
N LEU A 361 -4.96 10.17 -11.84
CA LEU A 361 -4.81 8.76 -11.45
C LEU A 361 -5.63 8.35 -10.24
N LYS A 362 -5.78 9.22 -9.24
CA LYS A 362 -6.72 9.01 -8.13
C LYS A 362 -8.14 8.82 -8.66
N SER A 363 -8.52 9.63 -9.65
CA SER A 363 -9.82 9.53 -10.32
C SER A 363 -9.96 8.19 -11.05
N TYR A 364 -8.94 7.78 -11.82
CA TYR A 364 -8.93 6.47 -12.48
C TYR A 364 -9.06 5.31 -11.49
N ARG A 365 -8.32 5.33 -10.37
CA ARG A 365 -8.39 4.29 -9.34
C ARG A 365 -9.76 4.23 -8.68
N HIS A 366 -10.35 5.38 -8.38
CA HIS A 366 -11.73 5.46 -7.88
C HIS A 366 -12.74 4.85 -8.87
N CYS A 367 -12.52 5.04 -10.18
CA CYS A 367 -13.36 4.46 -11.23
C CYS A 367 -13.17 2.95 -11.39
N ILE A 368 -11.94 2.42 -11.26
CA ILE A 368 -11.69 0.97 -11.33
C ILE A 368 -12.34 0.26 -10.14
N ASP A 369 -12.18 0.80 -8.93
CA ASP A 369 -12.78 0.24 -7.71
C ASP A 369 -14.32 0.28 -7.72
N LYS A 370 -14.92 1.20 -8.50
CA LYS A 370 -16.37 1.29 -8.73
C LYS A 370 -16.86 0.59 -9.99
N SER A 371 -16.00 0.00 -10.82
CA SER A 371 -16.41 -0.65 -12.06
C SER A 371 -17.24 -1.91 -11.72
N LEU A 372 -18.56 -1.93 -11.80
CA LEU A 372 -19.47 -1.48 -12.84
C LEU A 372 -19.77 0.03 -12.85
N TYR A 373 -19.31 0.73 -13.90
CA TYR A 373 -19.83 2.05 -14.26
C TYR A 373 -21.37 1.98 -14.37
N LYS A 374 -22.08 2.36 -13.31
CA LYS A 374 -23.46 2.79 -13.46
C LYS A 374 -23.37 4.17 -14.10
N ARG A 375 -23.84 4.27 -15.36
CA ARG A 375 -24.16 5.58 -15.94
C ARG A 375 -25.06 6.32 -14.94
N PRO A 376 -24.99 7.66 -14.84
CA PRO A 376 -25.95 8.41 -14.04
C PRO A 376 -27.35 7.93 -14.39
N GLU A 377 -28.15 7.63 -13.38
CA GLU A 377 -29.54 7.26 -13.60
C GLU A 377 -30.24 8.44 -14.26
N ILE A 378 -30.95 8.18 -15.35
CA ILE A 378 -31.76 9.21 -16.01
C ILE A 378 -32.98 9.37 -15.13
N THR A 379 -33.01 10.48 -14.39
CA THR A 379 -34.09 10.77 -13.47
C THR A 379 -35.36 11.13 -14.21
N GLU A 380 -36.47 10.91 -13.52
CA GLU A 380 -37.81 11.08 -14.06
C GLU A 380 -38.17 12.50 -14.53
N ASP A 381 -37.41 13.50 -14.09
CA ASP A 381 -37.49 14.92 -14.45
C ASP A 381 -36.53 15.32 -15.59
N THR A 382 -35.78 14.38 -16.17
CA THR A 382 -34.93 14.67 -17.33
C THR A 382 -35.80 14.76 -18.60
N PRO A 383 -35.70 15.83 -19.41
CA PRO A 383 -36.36 15.90 -20.71
C PRO A 383 -35.96 14.73 -21.61
N GLU A 384 -36.92 14.06 -22.24
CA GLU A 384 -36.71 12.89 -23.10
C GLU A 384 -35.70 13.13 -24.24
N CYS A 385 -35.71 14.28 -24.89
CA CYS A 385 -34.77 14.67 -25.93
C CYS A 385 -33.35 14.85 -25.39
N TYR A 386 -33.21 15.31 -24.14
CA TYR A 386 -31.92 15.39 -23.45
C TYR A 386 -31.45 13.98 -23.06
N ALA A 387 -32.34 13.16 -22.49
CA ALA A 387 -32.07 11.76 -22.15
C ALA A 387 -31.61 10.96 -23.37
N ASN A 388 -32.26 11.15 -24.53
CA ASN A 388 -31.88 10.48 -25.77
C ASN A 388 -30.52 10.96 -26.30
N LEU A 389 -30.19 12.24 -26.15
CA LEU A 389 -28.85 12.73 -26.46
C LEU A 389 -27.80 12.09 -25.52
N MET A 390 -28.06 12.04 -24.20
CA MET A 390 -27.18 11.38 -23.23
C MET A 390 -26.94 9.91 -23.61
N LYS A 391 -28.00 9.15 -23.91
CA LYS A 391 -27.91 7.75 -24.36
C LYS A 391 -27.04 7.62 -25.63
N SER A 392 -27.20 8.51 -26.61
CA SER A 392 -26.39 8.48 -27.83
C SER A 392 -24.90 8.77 -27.58
N CYS A 393 -24.60 9.69 -26.65
CA CYS A 393 -23.23 9.96 -26.21
C CYS A 393 -22.62 8.79 -25.44
N TRP A 394 -23.47 7.94 -24.85
CA TRP A 394 -23.09 6.79 -24.04
C TRP A 394 -23.03 5.47 -24.82
N ASP A 395 -23.27 5.49 -26.14
CA ASP A 395 -23.25 4.27 -26.96
C ASP A 395 -21.91 3.52 -26.79
N HIS A 396 -22.00 2.19 -26.67
CA HIS A 396 -20.83 1.33 -26.50
C HIS A 396 -19.93 1.39 -27.74
N ASP A 397 -20.51 1.51 -28.93
CA ASP A 397 -19.78 1.69 -30.19
C ASP A 397 -19.38 3.17 -30.37
N PRO A 398 -18.08 3.51 -30.34
CA PRO A 398 -17.62 4.89 -30.52
C PRO A 398 -18.07 5.52 -31.85
N LYS A 399 -18.33 4.71 -32.89
CA LYS A 399 -18.77 5.21 -34.20
C LYS A 399 -20.22 5.69 -34.20
N LYS A 400 -21.03 5.24 -33.24
CA LYS A 400 -22.44 5.64 -33.09
C LYS A 400 -22.61 6.89 -32.25
N ARG A 401 -21.56 7.34 -31.57
CA ARG A 401 -21.61 8.56 -30.75
C ARG A 401 -21.67 9.81 -31.64
N PRO A 402 -22.47 10.81 -31.28
CA PRO A 402 -22.54 12.05 -32.05
C PRO A 402 -21.22 12.82 -31.97
N SER A 403 -20.85 13.50 -33.07
CA SER A 403 -19.72 14.41 -33.07
C SER A 403 -20.03 15.68 -32.29
N ILE A 404 -18.99 16.38 -31.82
CA ILE A 404 -19.14 17.65 -31.09
C ILE A 404 -19.94 18.70 -31.90
N LYS A 405 -19.81 18.68 -33.24
CA LYS A 405 -20.58 19.55 -34.13
C LYS A 405 -22.08 19.27 -34.05
N VAL A 406 -22.46 18.00 -34.01
CA VAL A 406 -23.87 17.58 -33.86
C VAL A 406 -24.41 18.02 -32.50
N ILE A 407 -23.66 17.75 -31.42
CA ILE A 407 -24.04 18.14 -30.06
C ILE A 407 -24.27 19.66 -29.96
N ARG A 408 -23.33 20.46 -30.45
CA ARG A 408 -23.42 21.92 -30.44
C ARG A 408 -24.64 22.43 -31.22
N ASN A 409 -24.92 21.83 -32.38
CA ASN A 409 -26.07 22.22 -33.20
C ASN A 409 -27.40 21.82 -32.53
N THR A 410 -27.43 20.68 -31.82
CA THR A 410 -28.58 20.23 -31.03
C THR A 410 -28.89 21.22 -29.90
N PHE A 411 -27.90 21.56 -29.08
CA PHE A 411 -28.07 22.56 -28.01
C PHE A 411 -28.48 23.93 -28.56
N GLY A 412 -27.85 24.38 -29.65
CA GLY A 412 -28.24 25.62 -30.31
C GLY A 412 -29.68 25.60 -30.83
N SER A 413 -30.18 24.45 -31.28
CA SER A 413 -31.57 24.32 -31.72
C SER A 413 -32.57 24.36 -30.55
N TRP A 414 -32.21 23.81 -29.39
CA TRP A 414 -33.03 23.91 -28.19
C TRP A 414 -33.06 25.35 -27.65
N ALA A 415 -31.89 25.96 -27.46
CA ALA A 415 -31.76 27.29 -26.86
C ALA A 415 -32.28 28.43 -27.76
N PHE A 416 -31.89 28.45 -29.04
CA PHE A 416 -32.17 29.60 -29.91
C PHE A 416 -33.38 29.42 -30.82
N ARG A 417 -33.76 28.18 -31.12
CA ARG A 417 -34.88 27.88 -32.03
C ARG A 417 -36.11 27.34 -31.31
N GLY A 418 -36.06 27.19 -29.98
CA GLY A 418 -37.17 26.69 -29.17
C GLY A 418 -37.61 25.27 -29.54
N LYS A 419 -36.73 24.46 -30.15
CA LYS A 419 -37.06 23.08 -30.50
C LYS A 419 -37.27 22.27 -29.20
N ASN A 420 -38.33 21.47 -29.15
CA ASN A 420 -38.74 20.67 -27.98
C ASN A 420 -39.06 21.49 -26.72
N LYS A 421 -39.39 22.79 -26.86
CA LYS A 421 -39.66 23.67 -25.71
C LYS A 421 -40.71 23.11 -24.73
N ALA A 422 -41.82 22.60 -25.25
CA ALA A 422 -42.88 22.01 -24.42
C ALA A 422 -42.41 20.81 -23.58
N GLU A 423 -41.44 20.05 -24.07
CA GLU A 423 -40.87 18.90 -23.39
C GLU A 423 -39.98 19.33 -22.21
N PHE A 424 -39.18 20.38 -22.40
CA PHE A 424 -38.42 21.01 -21.33
C PHE A 424 -39.33 21.66 -20.29
N GLU A 425 -40.42 22.32 -20.70
CA GLU A 425 -41.41 22.90 -19.79
C GLU A 425 -42.11 21.82 -18.94
N GLN A 426 -42.46 20.67 -19.53
CA GLN A 426 -43.05 19.55 -18.81
C GLN A 426 -42.07 18.91 -17.80
N ALA A 427 -40.82 18.72 -18.22
CA ALA A 427 -39.75 18.20 -17.37
C ALA A 427 -39.48 19.14 -16.18
N GLU A 428 -39.44 20.45 -16.43
CA GLU A 428 -39.26 21.48 -15.42
C GLU A 428 -40.44 21.52 -14.42
N ALA A 429 -41.68 21.43 -14.90
CA ALA A 429 -42.85 21.33 -14.03
C ALA A 429 -42.82 20.07 -13.15
N LYS A 430 -42.29 18.95 -13.69
CA LYS A 430 -42.09 17.71 -12.93
C LYS A 430 -40.98 17.86 -11.89
N ARG A 431 -39.86 18.49 -12.25
CA ARG A 431 -38.74 18.82 -11.35
C ARG A 431 -39.22 19.68 -10.17
N LYS A 432 -39.95 20.77 -10.43
CA LYS A 432 -40.53 21.64 -9.39
C LYS A 432 -41.40 20.85 -8.39
N LYS A 433 -42.29 19.96 -8.89
CA LYS A 433 -43.09 19.07 -8.03
C LYS A 433 -42.23 18.11 -7.19
N LEU A 434 -41.14 17.58 -7.74
CA LEU A 434 -40.25 16.69 -7.00
C LEU A 434 -39.46 17.42 -5.90
N ILE A 435 -39.11 18.69 -6.13
CA ILE A 435 -38.50 19.58 -5.14
C ILE A 435 -39.50 19.89 -4.01
N GLU A 436 -40.73 20.25 -4.34
CA GLU A 436 -41.80 20.48 -3.35
C GLU A 436 -42.06 19.24 -2.47
N LEU A 437 -42.01 18.05 -3.08
CA LEU A 437 -42.16 16.77 -2.39
C LEU A 437 -40.89 16.34 -1.62
N LYS A 438 -39.84 17.17 -1.58
CA LYS A 438 -38.52 16.86 -1.01
C LYS A 438 -37.90 15.55 -1.53
N LYS A 439 -38.23 15.15 -2.75
CA LYS A 439 -37.62 13.96 -3.38
C LYS A 439 -36.28 14.27 -4.06
N ILE A 440 -36.04 15.55 -4.36
CA ILE A 440 -34.83 16.07 -5.00
C ILE A 440 -34.44 17.37 -4.28
N GLY A 441 -33.16 17.58 -3.98
CA GLY A 441 -32.64 18.78 -3.31
C GLY A 441 -31.45 18.47 -2.40
N PRO A 442 -30.76 19.49 -1.83
CA PRO A 442 -29.57 19.31 -1.00
C PRO A 442 -29.82 18.47 0.27
N GLU A 443 -31.07 18.41 0.73
CA GLU A 443 -31.50 17.60 1.88
C GLU A 443 -31.57 16.09 1.56
N PHE A 444 -31.60 15.69 0.28
CA PHE A 444 -31.72 14.29 -0.15
C PHE A 444 -30.56 13.88 -1.08
N ALA A 445 -29.39 13.63 -0.48
CA ALA A 445 -28.45 12.65 -1.01
C ALA A 445 -27.62 12.07 0.14
N GLU A 446 -27.27 10.79 0.02
CA GLU A 446 -26.44 10.02 0.93
C GLU A 446 -25.17 10.76 1.41
N LYS A 447 -24.57 10.27 2.51
CA LYS A 447 -23.27 10.70 3.07
C LYS A 447 -22.34 11.30 2.01
N TYR A 448 -22.29 12.63 1.95
CA TYR A 448 -21.33 13.33 1.10
C TYR A 448 -19.90 12.95 1.55
N HIS A 449 -19.00 12.78 0.59
CA HIS A 449 -17.57 12.80 0.89
C HIS A 449 -17.24 14.18 1.50
N SER A 450 -16.63 14.22 2.68
CA SER A 450 -16.44 15.45 3.47
C SER A 450 -15.65 16.55 2.75
N GLU A 451 -14.93 16.20 1.69
CA GLU A 451 -14.12 17.11 0.89
C GLU A 451 -14.78 17.53 -0.44
N ALA A 452 -15.94 16.97 -0.79
CA ALA A 452 -16.58 17.25 -2.06
C ALA A 452 -17.43 18.52 -2.00
N ILE A 453 -17.33 19.34 -3.03
CA ILE A 453 -17.93 20.67 -3.13
C ILE A 453 -19.05 20.58 -4.15
N TYR A 454 -20.29 20.63 -3.68
CA TYR A 454 -21.48 20.46 -4.52
C TYR A 454 -22.22 21.77 -4.78
N THR A 455 -21.75 22.86 -4.18
CA THR A 455 -22.23 24.22 -4.47
C THR A 455 -21.27 24.91 -5.44
N SER A 456 -21.84 25.68 -6.36
CA SER A 456 -21.05 26.55 -7.22
C SER A 456 -20.27 27.54 -6.34
N ARG A 457 -19.01 27.80 -6.70
CA ARG A 457 -18.20 28.83 -6.05
C ARG A 457 -17.95 29.95 -7.04
N LEU A 458 -17.94 31.17 -6.54
CA LEU A 458 -17.56 32.33 -7.34
C LEU A 458 -16.15 32.09 -7.90
N LEU A 459 -16.04 32.18 -9.22
CA LEU A 459 -14.78 31.98 -9.94
C LEU A 459 -13.69 32.94 -9.43
N SER A 460 -14.08 34.13 -8.95
CA SER A 460 -13.20 35.11 -8.33
C SER A 460 -12.47 34.58 -7.09
N ASP A 461 -13.09 33.73 -6.28
CA ASP A 461 -12.46 33.17 -5.06
C ASP A 461 -11.40 32.12 -5.41
N ILE A 462 -11.64 31.38 -6.48
CA ILE A 462 -10.68 30.43 -7.06
C ILE A 462 -9.50 31.21 -7.68
N ILE A 463 -9.79 32.25 -8.45
CA ILE A 463 -8.79 33.12 -9.07
C ILE A 463 -7.96 33.84 -7.99
N SER A 464 -8.58 34.31 -6.90
CA SER A 464 -7.91 34.94 -5.74
C SER A 464 -6.93 33.99 -5.06
N LYS A 465 -7.32 32.73 -4.84
CA LYS A 465 -6.43 31.67 -4.33
C LYS A 465 -5.29 31.33 -5.29
N CYS A 466 -5.51 31.37 -6.60
CA CYS A 466 -4.45 31.19 -7.59
C CYS A 466 -3.52 32.42 -7.69
N SER A 467 -4.05 33.63 -7.50
CA SER A 467 -3.30 34.90 -7.58
C SER A 467 -2.35 35.10 -6.40
N SER A 468 -2.62 34.45 -5.26
CA SER A 468 -1.75 34.45 -4.08
C SER A 468 -0.56 33.48 -4.20
N THR A 469 -0.49 32.65 -5.26
CA THR A 469 0.57 31.64 -5.44
C THR A 469 1.45 31.79 -6.68
N ASN A 470 1.20 32.73 -7.60
CA ASN A 470 2.22 33.19 -8.55
C ASN A 470 1.80 34.47 -9.28
N SER A 471 2.76 35.37 -9.47
CA SER A 471 2.66 36.57 -10.30
C SER A 471 2.68 36.20 -11.79
N PHE A 472 1.53 36.25 -12.45
CA PHE A 472 1.46 36.35 -13.91
C PHE A 472 0.55 37.49 -14.32
N SER A 473 0.96 38.17 -15.40
CA SER A 473 0.32 39.32 -16.02
C SER A 473 -1.09 38.99 -16.51
N THR A 474 -2.05 39.84 -16.13
CA THR A 474 -3.44 39.79 -16.55
C THR A 474 -3.58 40.12 -18.05
N ILE A 475 -4.14 39.19 -18.82
CA ILE A 475 -4.75 39.50 -20.13
C ILE A 475 -6.16 40.03 -19.83
N SER A 476 -6.45 41.28 -20.20
CA SER A 476 -7.77 41.87 -20.05
C SER A 476 -8.70 41.36 -21.15
N TYR A 477 -9.76 40.64 -20.77
CA TYR A 477 -10.93 40.46 -21.64
C TYR A 477 -11.85 41.66 -21.43
N GLY A 478 -12.12 42.40 -22.51
CA GLY A 478 -13.03 43.54 -22.50
C GLY A 478 -14.44 43.12 -22.07
N ASN A 479 -14.98 43.81 -21.06
CA ASN A 479 -16.36 43.66 -20.62
C ASN A 479 -17.32 43.98 -21.76
N LYS A 480 -17.95 42.96 -22.35
CA LYS A 480 -19.30 43.10 -22.90
C LYS A 480 -20.27 42.60 -21.84
N GLN A 481 -21.06 43.53 -21.30
CA GLN A 481 -22.27 43.20 -20.56
C GLN A 481 -23.21 42.50 -21.53
N ASP A 482 -23.49 41.21 -21.31
CA ASP A 482 -24.62 40.54 -21.94
C ASP A 482 -25.32 39.60 -20.95
N SER A 483 -26.59 39.93 -20.74
CA SER A 483 -27.70 39.18 -20.11
C SER A 483 -27.45 38.50 -18.76
N ASN A 484 -27.93 39.13 -17.68
CA ASN A 484 -28.26 38.45 -16.43
C ASN A 484 -29.37 37.42 -16.70
N TYR A 485 -29.03 36.13 -16.72
CA TYR A 485 -30.00 35.05 -16.58
C TYR A 485 -30.40 34.99 -15.11
N ILE A 486 -31.60 35.47 -14.77
CA ILE A 486 -32.18 35.34 -13.43
C ILE A 486 -32.96 34.03 -13.42
N SER A 487 -32.47 33.04 -12.66
CA SER A 487 -33.22 31.81 -12.37
C SER A 487 -34.38 32.12 -11.43
N GLU A 488 -35.53 31.47 -11.58
CA GLU A 488 -36.66 31.53 -10.63
C GLU A 488 -36.35 30.83 -9.27
N GLU A 489 -35.11 30.36 -9.06
CA GLU A 489 -34.65 29.61 -7.87
C GLU A 489 -34.03 30.50 -6.77
N LEU A 490 -34.35 31.80 -6.73
CA LEU A 490 -33.82 32.75 -5.75
C LEU A 490 -34.03 32.34 -4.27
N GLU A 491 -35.02 31.51 -3.96
CA GLU A 491 -35.28 31.00 -2.59
C GLU A 491 -34.49 29.73 -2.23
N LEU A 492 -33.78 29.12 -3.19
CA LEU A 492 -32.91 27.95 -2.99
C LEU A 492 -31.42 28.29 -3.11
N ASP A 493 -31.08 29.45 -3.66
CA ASP A 493 -29.73 30.02 -3.64
C ASP A 493 -29.41 30.58 -2.25
N ILE A 494 -28.14 30.49 -1.85
CA ILE A 494 -27.65 31.08 -0.58
C ILE A 494 -27.72 32.61 -0.70
N ASP A 495 -28.28 33.27 0.31
CA ASP A 495 -28.28 34.73 0.49
C ASP A 495 -26.89 35.32 0.20
N THR A 496 -26.69 35.87 -1.00
CA THR A 496 -25.60 36.81 -1.24
C THR A 496 -26.03 38.14 -0.66
N GLU A 497 -25.56 38.45 0.56
CA GLU A 497 -25.49 39.83 1.02
C GLU A 497 -24.80 40.65 -0.08
N SER A 498 -25.58 41.48 -0.76
CA SER A 498 -25.08 42.43 -1.73
C SER A 498 -24.11 43.36 -1.01
N LEU A 499 -22.82 43.23 -1.27
CA LEU A 499 -21.86 44.29 -1.00
C LEU A 499 -22.10 45.41 -2.02
N SER A 500 -23.14 46.17 -1.74
CA SER A 500 -23.28 47.53 -2.21
C SER A 500 -22.04 48.31 -1.74
N SER A 501 -21.33 48.88 -2.72
CA SER A 501 -20.51 50.08 -2.58
C SER A 501 -19.61 50.16 -1.34
N GLN A 502 -18.39 49.62 -1.44
CA GLN A 502 -17.25 50.18 -0.71
C GLN A 502 -16.12 50.52 -1.68
N ASN A 503 -16.04 51.81 -1.98
CA ASN A 503 -14.85 52.46 -2.51
C ASN A 503 -13.65 52.15 -1.59
N LEU A 504 -12.70 51.32 -2.05
CA LEU A 504 -11.34 51.35 -1.50
C LEU A 504 -10.45 52.16 -2.43
N SER A 505 -10.34 53.46 -2.13
CA SER A 505 -9.24 54.29 -2.58
C SER A 505 -7.95 53.84 -1.87
N ILE A 506 -7.01 53.25 -2.59
CA ILE A 506 -5.63 53.09 -2.10
C ILE A 506 -4.77 54.12 -2.81
N LYS A 507 -4.31 55.11 -2.04
CA LYS A 507 -3.31 56.11 -2.44
C LYS A 507 -2.01 55.40 -2.79
N THR A 508 -1.53 55.58 -4.02
CA THR A 508 -0.16 55.26 -4.40
C THR A 508 0.65 56.56 -4.40
N GLN A 509 1.72 56.63 -3.61
CA GLN A 509 2.73 57.68 -3.74
C GLN A 509 4.07 57.08 -4.15
N ASN A 510 4.60 57.69 -5.22
CA ASN A 510 5.98 57.74 -5.69
C ASN A 510 6.54 56.46 -6.33
N SER A 511 6.88 56.37 -7.62
CA SER A 511 7.42 57.26 -8.67
C SER A 511 8.76 56.68 -9.13
N LEU A 512 8.82 56.23 -10.37
CA LEU A 512 10.02 56.27 -11.22
C LEU A 512 9.56 56.13 -12.69
N LYS A 513 9.90 57.16 -13.46
CA LYS A 513 9.56 57.37 -14.87
C LYS A 513 10.47 56.52 -15.79
N ARG A 514 9.97 56.39 -17.04
CA ARG A 514 10.66 56.13 -18.32
C ARG A 514 10.72 54.64 -18.71
N ASN A 515 10.48 54.23 -19.96
CA ASN A 515 10.02 54.86 -21.19
C ASN A 515 9.41 53.73 -22.04
N ILE A 516 8.38 54.06 -22.82
CA ILE A 516 7.83 53.20 -23.87
C ILE A 516 8.78 53.25 -25.06
N GLU A 517 9.25 52.09 -25.52
CA GLU A 517 9.65 51.88 -26.92
C GLU A 517 8.71 50.82 -27.50
N GLU A 518 7.90 51.28 -28.45
CA GLU A 518 7.08 50.47 -29.34
C GLU A 518 7.99 49.62 -30.23
N LEU A 519 7.77 48.32 -30.30
CA LEU A 519 8.19 47.51 -31.44
C LEU A 519 7.03 46.59 -31.85
N ASN A 520 6.33 47.05 -32.90
CA ASN A 520 5.50 46.22 -33.76
C ASN A 520 6.39 45.25 -34.54
N PHE A 521 5.99 43.98 -34.63
CA PHE A 521 6.24 43.10 -35.78
C PHE A 521 5.07 42.08 -35.79
N GLU A 522 4.08 42.27 -36.66
CA GLU A 522 4.00 41.72 -38.02
C GLU A 522 4.19 40.20 -38.05
N THR A 523 3.06 39.55 -38.31
CA THR A 523 2.93 38.16 -38.76
C THR A 523 3.56 38.02 -40.14
N ASP A 524 4.43 37.04 -40.31
CA ASP A 524 4.66 36.42 -41.62
C ASP A 524 4.89 34.91 -41.48
N ASP A 525 4.12 34.19 -42.28
CA ASP A 525 4.37 32.82 -42.73
C ASP A 525 5.77 32.75 -43.38
N ASP A 526 6.55 31.71 -43.09
CA ASP A 526 6.80 30.65 -44.07
C ASP A 526 7.84 29.61 -43.59
N ASN A 527 7.70 28.44 -44.19
CA ASN A 527 8.58 27.27 -44.11
C ASN A 527 10.09 27.57 -44.10
N VAL A 528 10.87 26.68 -43.46
CA VAL A 528 11.92 25.87 -44.10
C VAL A 528 12.66 25.00 -43.06
N GLU A 529 12.40 23.72 -43.20
CA GLU A 529 13.26 22.56 -42.99
C GLU A 529 14.78 22.84 -42.93
N LYS A 530 15.45 22.61 -41.78
CA LYS A 530 16.87 22.20 -41.73
C LYS A 530 17.16 21.21 -40.60
N ARG A 531 17.41 19.96 -41.01
CA ARG A 531 18.18 18.96 -40.27
C ARG A 531 19.63 19.40 -40.18
N ILE A 532 20.25 19.33 -39.00
CA ILE A 532 21.68 19.01 -38.84
C ILE A 532 21.83 18.05 -37.66
N LYS A 533 22.27 16.83 -37.98
CA LYS A 533 22.89 15.85 -37.07
C LYS A 533 24.33 16.26 -36.83
N THR A 534 24.78 16.21 -35.59
CA THR A 534 26.10 15.74 -35.09
C THR A 534 26.15 16.07 -33.60
N ARG A 535 26.56 15.21 -32.67
CA ARG A 535 27.23 13.92 -32.73
C ARG A 535 26.85 13.14 -31.47
#